data_AF-A0A7C0XYL0-F1
#
_entry.id   AF-A0A7C0XYL0-F1
#
_cell.length_a   1.000
_cell.length_b   1.000
_cell.length_c   1.000
_cell.angle_alpha   90.00
_cell.angle_beta   90.00
_cell.angle_gamma   90.00
#
_symmetry.space_group_name_H-M   'P 1'
#
loop_
_entity.id
_entity.type
_entity.pdbx_description
1 polymer ?
#
loop_
_entity_poly.entity_id
_entity_poly.type
_entity_poly.pdbx_seq_one_letter_code
_entity_poly.pdbx_strand_id
1 'polypeptide(L)'
;MGNIQVTIARKEIRISGIHTHVFARFLTTELLEIVMSKSRRVNVFFEGEPGPGGGGMDIKIVFDGELSDLEMNTVARFFKLKGANIKVVR
;
A
#
# COMPACT_ATOMS: atom_id res chain seq x y z
N MET A 1 10.42 10.19 9.62
CA MET A 1 9.69 9.26 8.72
C MET A 1 8.31 9.85 8.52
N GLY A 2 7.90 10.07 7.27
CA GLY A 2 6.66 10.79 6.94
C GLY A 2 5.41 10.11 7.50
N ASN A 3 4.33 10.87 7.66
CA ASN A 3 3.02 10.39 8.11
C ASN A 3 2.38 9.51 7.02
N ILE A 4 2.93 8.31 6.79
CA ILE A 4 2.37 7.36 5.84
C ILE A 4 1.06 6.85 6.40
N GLN A 5 -0.01 6.98 5.62
CA GLN A 5 -1.32 6.45 5.95
C GLN A 5 -1.63 5.28 5.04
N VAL A 6 -2.09 4.18 5.61
CA VAL A 6 -2.42 2.97 4.87
C VAL A 6 -3.87 2.59 5.15
N THR A 7 -4.68 2.53 4.11
CA THR A 7 -6.02 1.96 4.18
C THR A 7 -6.03 0.60 3.51
N ILE A 8 -6.50 -0.43 4.24
CA ILE A 8 -6.56 -1.80 3.77
C ILE A 8 -8.03 -2.20 3.70
N ALA A 9 -8.50 -2.51 2.49
CA ALA A 9 -9.82 -3.06 2.20
C ALA A 9 -9.68 -4.42 1.51
N ARG A 10 -10.78 -5.17 1.43
CA ARG A 10 -10.77 -6.52 0.81
C ARG A 10 -10.26 -6.52 -0.63
N LYS A 11 -10.56 -5.49 -1.43
CA LYS A 11 -10.19 -5.43 -2.86
C LYS A 11 -9.11 -4.40 -3.21
N GLU A 12 -8.72 -3.57 -2.25
CA GLU A 12 -7.71 -2.55 -2.49
C GLU A 12 -6.90 -2.20 -1.25
N ILE A 13 -5.66 -1.76 -1.48
CA ILE A 13 -4.83 -1.09 -0.49
C ILE A 13 -4.49 0.30 -1.02
N ARG A 14 -4.64 1.31 -0.18
CA ARG A 14 -4.22 2.68 -0.46
C ARG A 14 -3.11 3.09 0.49
N ILE A 15 -2.06 3.70 -0.04
CA ILE A 15 -0.91 4.20 0.70
C ILE A 15 -0.75 5.67 0.35
N SER A 16 -0.85 6.55 1.34
CA SER A 16 -0.75 8.00 1.16
C SER A 16 0.40 8.59 1.95
N GLY A 17 0.83 9.79 1.56
CA GLY A 17 1.92 10.50 2.23
C GLY A 17 3.31 10.05 1.78
N ILE A 18 3.44 9.59 0.54
CA ILE A 18 4.72 9.19 -0.03
C ILE A 18 5.39 10.39 -0.70
N HIS A 19 6.60 10.72 -0.23
CA HIS A 19 7.32 11.91 -0.67
C HIS A 19 8.31 11.66 -1.81
N THR A 20 8.65 10.39 -2.12
CA THR A 20 9.62 10.04 -3.16
C THR A 20 9.19 8.83 -3.98
N HIS A 21 9.45 8.85 -5.29
CA HIS A 21 9.24 7.71 -6.19
C HIS A 21 10.05 6.46 -5.78
N VAL A 22 11.25 6.66 -5.24
CA VAL A 22 12.12 5.55 -4.80
C VAL A 22 11.44 4.77 -3.67
N PHE A 23 10.91 5.49 -2.68
CA PHE A 23 10.20 4.89 -1.56
C PHE A 23 8.87 4.27 -2.00
N ALA A 24 8.15 4.92 -2.92
CA ALA A 24 6.94 4.38 -3.54
C ALA A 24 7.19 3.00 -4.16
N ARG A 25 8.23 2.90 -4.98
CA ARG A 25 8.61 1.67 -5.68
C ARG A 25 9.02 0.57 -4.71
N PHE A 26 9.84 0.91 -3.71
CA PHE A 26 10.27 -0.03 -2.68
C PHE A 26 9.09 -0.65 -1.92
N LEU A 27 8.16 0.18 -1.44
CA LEU A 27 6.96 -0.30 -0.74
C LEU A 27 6.08 -1.19 -1.63
N THR A 28 5.90 -0.83 -2.91
CA THR A 28 5.11 -1.67 -3.83
C THR A 28 5.75 -3.01 -4.08
N THR A 29 7.08 -3.08 -4.25
CA THR A 29 7.78 -4.35 -4.49
C THR A 29 7.65 -5.29 -3.28
N GLU A 30 7.95 -4.81 -2.07
CA GLU A 30 7.81 -5.63 -0.85
C GLU A 30 6.36 -6.09 -0.62
N LEU A 31 5.38 -5.20 -0.85
CA LEU A 31 3.98 -5.58 -0.70
C LEU A 31 3.57 -6.66 -1.70
N LEU A 32 3.99 -6.52 -2.96
CA LEU A 32 3.69 -7.50 -3.99
C LEU A 32 4.32 -8.86 -3.65
N GLU A 33 5.52 -8.92 -3.09
CA GLU A 33 6.11 -10.19 -2.63
C GLU A 33 5.25 -10.86 -1.54
N ILE A 34 4.67 -10.07 -0.63
CA ILE A 34 3.78 -10.59 0.43
C ILE A 34 2.45 -11.08 -0.14
N VAL A 35 1.87 -10.36 -1.10
CA VAL A 35 0.49 -10.60 -1.58
C VAL A 35 0.44 -11.50 -2.82
N MET A 36 1.49 -11.58 -3.64
CA MET A 36 1.53 -12.37 -4.88
C MET A 36 1.79 -13.88 -4.67
N SER A 37 1.86 -14.36 -3.42
CA SER A 37 2.05 -15.78 -3.12
C SER A 37 0.96 -16.73 -3.68
N LYS A 38 -0.13 -16.21 -4.26
CA LYS A 38 -1.30 -16.98 -4.72
C LYS A 38 -1.72 -16.80 -6.20
N SER A 39 -0.82 -16.39 -7.11
CA SER A 39 -1.17 -16.20 -8.54
C SER A 39 -2.33 -15.23 -8.79
N ARG A 40 -2.44 -14.18 -7.96
CA ARG A 40 -3.48 -13.14 -8.08
C ARG A 40 -3.00 -12.03 -9.00
N ARG A 41 -3.87 -11.48 -9.87
CA ARG A 41 -3.50 -10.29 -10.64
C ARG A 41 -3.62 -9.06 -9.75
N VAL A 42 -2.58 -8.24 -9.78
CA VAL A 42 -2.49 -7.01 -9.00
C VAL A 42 -2.24 -5.86 -9.97
N ASN A 43 -3.05 -4.82 -9.87
CA ASN A 43 -2.86 -3.57 -10.58
C ASN A 43 -2.38 -2.49 -9.60
N VAL A 44 -1.30 -1.80 -9.95
CA VAL A 44 -0.73 -0.72 -9.14
C VAL A 44 -0.88 0.59 -9.88
N PHE A 45 -1.50 1.57 -9.22
CA PHE A 45 -1.67 2.92 -9.70
C PHE A 45 -0.90 3.87 -8.80
N PHE A 46 -0.17 4.79 -9.41
CA PHE A 46 0.50 5.88 -8.72
C PHE A 46 -0.29 7.15 -9.04
N GLU A 47 -0.89 7.75 -8.03
CA GLU A 47 -1.73 8.94 -8.12
C GLU A 47 -1.01 10.12 -7.43
N GLY A 48 -1.14 11.32 -7.99
CA GLY A 48 -0.52 12.54 -7.43
C GLY A 48 0.90 12.85 -7.93
N GLU A 49 1.41 13.99 -7.48
CA GLU A 49 2.73 14.53 -7.87
C GLU A 49 3.68 14.50 -6.67
N PRO A 50 4.80 13.74 -6.74
CA PRO A 50 5.82 13.74 -5.70
C PRO A 50 6.72 14.98 -5.80
N GLY A 51 7.35 15.34 -4.68
CA GLY A 51 8.31 16.45 -4.58
C GLY A 51 7.85 17.58 -3.64
N PRO A 52 8.73 18.56 -3.37
CA PRO A 52 8.48 19.60 -2.35
C PRO A 52 7.36 20.59 -2.71
N GLY A 53 6.91 20.64 -3.97
CA GLY A 53 5.75 21.44 -4.42
C GLY A 53 4.49 20.61 -4.71
N GLY A 54 4.56 19.28 -4.60
CA GLY A 54 3.44 18.39 -4.87
C GLY A 54 2.69 17.99 -3.59
N GLY A 55 1.39 17.68 -3.71
CA GLY A 55 0.54 17.27 -2.58
C GLY A 55 0.92 15.91 -1.94
N GLY A 56 1.96 15.26 -2.47
CA GLY A 56 2.35 13.89 -2.12
C GLY A 56 1.85 12.89 -3.16
N MET A 57 2.49 11.73 -3.17
CA MET A 57 2.08 10.59 -3.98
C MET A 57 1.22 9.65 -3.15
N ASP A 58 0.16 9.17 -3.78
CA ASP A 58 -0.67 8.09 -3.32
C ASP A 58 -0.45 6.86 -4.20
N ILE A 59 -0.47 5.69 -3.60
CA ILE A 59 -0.41 4.42 -4.29
C ILE A 59 -1.70 3.69 -4.04
N LYS A 60 -2.37 3.28 -5.11
CA LYS A 60 -3.54 2.44 -5.07
C LYS A 60 -3.22 1.08 -5.67
N ILE A 61 -3.47 0.03 -4.91
CA ILE A 61 -3.17 -1.35 -5.28
C ILE A 61 -4.49 -2.09 -5.30
N VAL A 62 -4.88 -2.59 -6.46
CA VAL A 62 -6.18 -3.24 -6.69
C VAL A 62 -5.97 -4.70 -7.02
N PHE A 63 -6.75 -5.56 -6.38
CA PHE A 63 -6.70 -7.01 -6.52
C PHE A 63 -7.84 -7.51 -7.41
N ASP A 64 -7.58 -8.49 -8.28
CA ASP A 64 -8.64 -9.16 -9.06
C ASP A 64 -9.51 -10.14 -8.23
N GLY A 65 -9.18 -10.32 -6.95
CA GLY A 65 -9.95 -11.05 -5.94
C GLY A 65 -9.89 -10.37 -4.56
N GLU A 66 -10.47 -10.99 -3.54
CA GLU A 66 -10.53 -10.43 -2.18
C GLU A 66 -9.40 -10.93 -1.27
N LEU A 67 -8.79 -10.03 -0.51
CA LEU A 67 -7.92 -10.37 0.62
C LEU A 67 -8.79 -11.03 1.71
N SER A 68 -8.33 -12.18 2.18
CA SER A 68 -8.81 -12.80 3.41
C SER A 68 -8.41 -11.99 4.63
N ASP A 69 -9.08 -12.21 5.75
CA ASP A 69 -8.77 -11.51 7.01
C ASP A 69 -7.32 -11.75 7.45
N LEU A 70 -6.76 -12.95 7.20
CA LEU A 70 -5.35 -13.27 7.48
C LEU A 70 -4.40 -12.42 6.63
N GLU A 71 -4.70 -12.26 5.34
CA GLU A 71 -3.90 -11.44 4.41
C GLU A 71 -3.98 -9.96 4.81
N MET A 72 -5.18 -9.45 5.09
CA MET A 72 -5.37 -8.08 5.59
C MET A 72 -4.58 -7.82 6.88
N ASN A 73 -4.60 -8.77 7.82
CA ASN A 73 -3.82 -8.67 9.08
C ASN A 73 -2.31 -8.73 8.83
N THR A 74 -1.86 -9.55 7.87
CA THR A 74 -0.44 -9.69 7.53
C THR A 74 0.10 -8.40 6.92
N VAL A 75 -0.65 -7.82 5.96
CA VAL A 75 -0.34 -6.51 5.37
C VAL A 75 -0.34 -5.42 6.43
N ALA A 76 -1.33 -5.40 7.32
CA ALA A 76 -1.38 -4.44 8.41
C ALA A 76 -0.14 -4.54 9.30
N ARG A 77 0.28 -5.75 9.67
CA ARG A 77 1.48 -5.95 10.49
C ARG A 77 2.75 -5.46 9.77
N PHE A 78 2.88 -5.74 8.48
CA PHE A 78 4.01 -5.27 7.67
C PHE A 78 4.15 -3.73 7.69
N PHE A 79 3.07 -3.00 7.41
CA PHE A 79 3.12 -1.52 7.42
C PHE A 79 3.30 -0.95 8.83
N LYS A 80 2.78 -1.64 9.86
CA LYS A 80 2.92 -1.21 11.25
C LYS A 80 4.39 -1.29 11.70
N LEU A 81 5.11 -2.31 11.27
CA LEU A 81 6.56 -2.44 11.51
C LEU A 81 7.38 -1.33 10.84
N LYS A 82 6.87 -0.75 9.75
CA LYS A 82 7.47 0.41 9.05
C LYS A 82 7.01 1.76 9.63
N GLY A 83 6.25 1.77 10.71
CA GLY A 83 5.81 2.98 11.40
C GLY A 83 4.65 3.73 10.73
N ALA A 84 3.88 3.06 9.85
CA ALA A 84 2.72 3.69 9.19
C ALA A 84 1.45 3.67 10.07
N ASN A 85 0.56 4.63 9.83
CA ASN A 85 -0.77 4.69 10.43
C ASN A 85 -1.74 3.84 9.61
N ILE A 86 -2.43 2.90 10.25
CA ILE A 86 -3.22 1.88 9.53
C ILE A 86 -4.70 1.99 9.85
N LYS A 87 -5.51 1.96 8.79
CA LYS A 87 -6.96 1.82 8.82
C LYS A 87 -7.37 0.54 8.09
N VAL A 88 -8.00 -0.39 8.78
CA VAL A 88 -8.54 -1.62 8.17
C VAL A 88 -10.06 -1.45 8.00
N VAL A 89 -10.55 -1.62 6.77
CA VAL A 89 -11.98 -1.57 6.43
C VAL A 89 -12.42 -2.98 6.08
N ARG A 90 -13.30 -3.55 6.89
CA ARG A 90 -13.74 -4.96 6.78
C ARG A 90 -15.03 -5.11 6.00
#